data_AF-A0A5E4YWE9-F1
#
_entry.id   AF-A0A5E4YWE9-F1
#
_cell.length_a   1.000
_cell.length_b   1.000
_cell.length_c   1.000
_cell.angle_alpha   90.00
_cell.angle_beta   90.00
_cell.angle_gamma   90.00
#
_symmetry.space_group_name_H-M   'P 1'
#
loop_
_entity.id
_entity.type
_entity.pdbx_description
1 polymer ?
#
loop_
_entity_poly.entity_id
_entity_poly.type
_entity_poly.pdbx_seq_one_letter_code
_entity_poly.pdbx_strand_id
1 'polypeptide(L)'
;MINVGVLANNHVVMTAVRGVLASSADVNVMHLRDLAFPETVIKHSDDVDVLLCEPVSLRVLNKVRAKFHRAGSKSIMRVLFLGMPPAERTLRKFIQSGVFGFVGITAADFVAMPEAIRAVASGEFYFPSMARIGDGSIGGCR
;
A
#
# COMPACT_ATOMS: atom_id res chain seq x y z
N MET A 1 -7.38 15.74 -3.58
CA MET A 1 -6.15 15.48 -2.79
C MET A 1 -6.26 14.07 -2.27
N ILE A 2 -5.25 13.22 -2.48
CA ILE A 2 -5.16 11.86 -1.96
C ILE A 2 -4.24 11.88 -0.75
N ASN A 3 -4.73 11.47 0.41
CA ASN A 3 -3.93 11.40 1.62
C ASN A 3 -3.32 10.00 1.74
N VAL A 4 -1.99 9.95 1.73
CA VAL A 4 -1.23 8.71 1.77
C VAL A 4 -0.55 8.57 3.12
N GLY A 5 -0.99 7.60 3.92
CA GLY A 5 -0.31 7.19 5.13
C GLY A 5 0.87 6.29 4.78
N VAL A 6 2.09 6.64 5.20
CA VAL A 6 3.28 5.81 4.96
C VAL A 6 3.72 5.15 6.25
N LEU A 7 3.93 3.83 6.18
CA LEU A 7 4.26 3.00 7.32
C LEU A 7 5.30 1.93 6.95
N ALA A 8 6.56 2.24 7.24
CA ALA A 8 7.68 1.34 6.99
C ALA A 8 8.62 1.35 8.19
N ASN A 9 9.24 0.20 8.49
CA ASN A 9 10.19 0.11 9.61
C ASN A 9 11.56 0.70 9.24
N ASN A 10 11.79 0.96 7.94
CA ASN A 10 13.04 1.50 7.43
C ASN A 10 12.92 2.99 7.10
N HIS A 11 13.72 3.81 7.80
CA HIS A 11 13.75 5.27 7.65
C HIS A 11 14.21 5.71 6.24
N VAL A 12 15.03 4.90 5.56
CA VAL A 12 15.46 5.11 4.17
C VAL A 12 14.27 4.98 3.23
N VAL A 13 13.44 3.95 3.41
CA VAL A 13 12.22 3.73 2.61
C VAL A 13 11.25 4.89 2.80
N MET A 14 11.01 5.32 4.05
CA MET A 14 10.17 6.49 4.32
C MET A 14 10.67 7.76 3.62
N THR A 15 11.99 7.98 3.61
CA THR A 15 12.61 9.13 2.96
C THR A 15 12.50 9.06 1.44
N ALA A 16 12.72 7.87 0.86
CA ALA A 16 12.60 7.65 -0.57
C ALA A 16 11.16 7.87 -1.07
N VAL A 17 10.16 7.29 -0.39
CA VAL A 17 8.73 7.51 -0.68
C VAL A 17 8.39 8.99 -0.63
N ARG A 18 8.86 9.72 0.40
CA ARG A 18 8.63 11.16 0.50
C ARG A 18 9.24 11.92 -0.68
N GLY A 19 10.48 11.60 -1.05
CA GLY A 19 11.16 12.25 -2.18
C GLY A 19 10.42 12.04 -3.50
N VAL A 20 9.98 10.80 -3.75
CA VAL A 20 9.22 10.43 -4.96
C VAL A 20 7.89 11.15 -5.05
N LEU A 21 7.17 11.27 -3.94
CA LEU A 21 5.84 11.88 -3.91
C LEU A 21 5.88 13.41 -3.75
N ALA A 22 7.05 14.01 -3.49
CA ALA A 22 7.18 15.46 -3.24
C ALA A 22 6.71 16.33 -4.41
N SER A 23 6.84 15.84 -5.64
CA SER A 23 6.40 16.55 -6.85
C SER A 23 4.96 16.27 -7.26
N SER A 24 4.24 15.40 -6.53
CA SER A 24 2.86 15.04 -6.83
C SER A 24 1.90 16.02 -6.16
N ALA A 25 1.41 17.01 -6.92
CA ALA A 25 0.55 18.08 -6.40
C ALA A 25 -0.81 17.57 -5.85
N ASP A 26 -1.22 16.38 -6.26
CA ASP A 26 -2.48 15.75 -5.86
C ASP A 26 -2.33 14.77 -4.69
N VAL A 27 -1.09 14.53 -4.21
CA VAL A 27 -0.78 13.56 -3.15
C VAL A 27 -0.23 14.27 -1.92
N ASN A 28 -0.87 14.03 -0.77
CA ASN A 28 -0.41 14.50 0.53
C ASN A 28 0.15 13.31 1.34
N VAL A 29 1.43 13.36 1.70
CA VAL A 29 2.12 12.27 2.42
C VAL A 29 2.10 12.50 3.93
N MET A 30 1.53 11.54 4.65
CA MET A 30 1.42 11.53 6.11
C MET A 30 2.28 10.40 6.66
N HIS A 31 3.31 10.74 7.44
CA HIS A 31 4.15 9.72 8.07
C HIS A 31 3.49 9.20 9.34
N LEU A 32 3.16 7.91 9.34
CA LEU A 32 2.58 7.24 10.49
C LEU A 32 3.73 6.64 11.30
N ARG A 33 3.93 7.09 12.55
CA ARG A 33 4.95 6.51 13.42
C ARG A 33 4.51 5.13 13.93
N ASP A 34 5.35 4.14 13.63
CA ASP A 34 5.45 2.75 14.09
C ASP A 34 4.19 2.02 14.57
N LEU A 35 3.89 0.91 13.87
CA LEU A 35 2.99 -0.16 14.30
C LEU A 35 3.44 -0.89 15.58
N ALA A 36 4.72 -0.76 15.92
CA ALA A 36 5.34 -1.47 17.03
C ALA A 36 4.91 -0.92 18.39
N PHE A 37 4.44 0.34 18.46
CA PHE A 37 4.00 0.94 19.70
C PHE A 37 2.47 0.87 19.81
N PRO A 38 1.92 0.10 20.76
CA PRO A 38 0.47 0.05 20.98
C PRO A 38 -0.12 1.41 21.36
N GLU A 39 0.71 2.34 21.84
CA GLU A 39 0.33 3.65 22.40
C GLU A 39 0.50 4.84 21.42
N THR A 40 1.08 4.65 20.24
CA THR A 40 1.07 5.69 19.21
C THR A 40 -0.33 5.77 18.62
N VAL A 41 -1.14 6.62 19.24
CA VAL A 41 -2.43 7.07 18.71
C VAL A 41 -2.13 7.70 17.35
N ILE A 42 -2.64 7.08 16.28
CA ILE A 42 -2.69 7.72 14.97
C ILE A 42 -3.67 8.88 15.13
N LYS A 43 -3.17 10.04 15.57
CA LYS A 43 -3.97 11.26 15.83
C LYS A 43 -4.48 11.91 14.55
N HIS A 44 -4.02 11.42 13.39
CA HIS A 44 -4.32 11.97 12.07
C HIS A 44 -5.00 10.92 11.16
N SER A 45 -5.68 9.94 11.74
CA SER A 45 -6.31 8.82 11.03
C SER A 45 -7.49 9.21 10.15
N ASP A 46 -8.01 10.42 10.31
CA ASP A 46 -9.37 10.70 9.91
C ASP A 46 -9.54 10.81 8.38
N ASP A 47 -8.44 10.99 7.64
CA ASP A 47 -8.47 11.23 6.20
C ASP A 47 -7.55 10.34 5.34
N VAL A 48 -6.98 9.23 5.85
CA VAL A 48 -6.07 8.40 5.02
C VAL A 48 -6.83 7.58 3.97
N ASP A 49 -6.64 7.94 2.69
CA ASP A 49 -7.23 7.23 1.55
C ASP A 49 -6.45 5.96 1.21
N VAL A 50 -5.12 6.06 1.22
CA VAL A 50 -4.20 4.96 0.89
C VAL A 50 -3.18 4.78 2.00
N LEU A 51 -3.10 3.57 2.54
CA LEU A 51 -2.02 3.15 3.43
C LEU A 51 -0.94 2.43 2.61
N LEU A 52 0.22 3.06 2.49
CA LEU A 52 1.41 2.52 1.88
C LEU A 52 2.30 1.89 2.97
N CYS A 53 2.43 0.57 3.00
CA CYS A 53 3.18 -0.10 4.07
C CYS A 53 3.95 -1.34 3.63
N GLU A 54 4.98 -1.71 4.40
CA GLU A 54 5.66 -3.00 4.18
C GLU A 54 4.69 -4.17 4.39
N PRO A 55 4.86 -5.31 3.68
CA PRO A 55 4.07 -6.50 3.90
C PRO A 55 4.10 -6.93 5.36
N VAL A 56 2.93 -7.00 5.97
CA VAL A 56 2.74 -7.43 7.36
C VAL A 56 1.85 -8.66 7.42
N SER A 57 1.88 -9.39 8.54
CA SER A 57 0.92 -10.47 8.76
C SER A 57 -0.52 -9.96 8.75
N LEU A 58 -1.48 -10.81 8.36
CA LEU A 58 -2.92 -10.48 8.38
C LEU A 58 -3.40 -10.00 9.76
N ARG A 59 -2.84 -10.57 10.84
CA ARG A 59 -3.16 -10.15 12.22
C ARG A 59 -2.77 -8.69 12.46
N VAL A 60 -1.59 -8.29 11.98
CA VAL A 60 -1.13 -6.90 12.09
C VAL A 60 -2.00 -6.02 11.22
N LEU A 61 -2.23 -6.38 9.94
CA LEU A 61 -3.07 -5.63 9.02
C LEU A 61 -4.46 -5.33 9.60
N ASN A 62 -5.13 -6.34 10.16
CA ASN A 62 -6.44 -6.19 10.78
C ASN A 62 -6.41 -5.24 11.99
N LYS A 63 -5.35 -5.27 12.80
CA LYS A 63 -5.17 -4.31 13.90
C LYS A 63 -5.02 -2.89 13.38
N VAL A 64 -4.27 -2.67 12.31
CA VAL A 64 -4.11 -1.35 11.68
C VAL A 64 -5.46 -0.84 11.20
N ARG A 65 -6.14 -1.62 10.37
CA ARG A 65 -7.45 -1.26 9.81
C ARG A 65 -8.48 -1.00 10.92
N ALA A 66 -8.50 -1.81 11.98
CA ALA A 66 -9.39 -1.59 13.11
C ALA A 66 -9.08 -0.29 13.87
N LYS A 67 -7.79 0.08 14.02
CA LYS A 67 -7.41 1.38 14.62
C LYS A 67 -7.93 2.54 13.76
N PHE A 68 -7.77 2.48 12.43
CA PHE A 68 -8.29 3.52 11.52
C PHE A 68 -9.81 3.61 11.52
N HIS A 69 -10.52 2.47 11.49
CA HIS A 69 -11.98 2.46 11.52
C HIS A 69 -12.54 3.00 12.84
N ARG A 70 -11.90 2.71 13.99
CA ARG A 70 -12.35 3.20 15.30
C ARG A 70 -12.20 4.71 15.47
N ALA A 71 -11.33 5.35 14.69
CA ALA A 71 -11.17 6.80 14.73
C ALA A 71 -12.31 7.56 14.05
N GLY A 72 -13.31 6.86 13.47
CA GLY A 72 -14.48 7.51 12.89
C GLY A 72 -14.29 7.96 11.44
N SER A 73 -13.24 7.47 10.75
CA SER A 73 -13.07 7.74 9.32
C SER A 73 -14.26 7.23 8.53
N LYS A 74 -14.82 8.10 7.69
CA LYS A 74 -15.93 7.78 6.78
C LYS A 74 -15.45 7.11 5.48
N SER A 75 -14.15 7.16 5.21
CA SER A 75 -13.55 6.64 3.97
C SER A 75 -13.02 5.21 4.18
N ILE A 76 -13.13 4.39 3.14
CA ILE A 76 -12.52 3.06 3.12
C ILE A 76 -11.03 3.25 2.83
N MET A 77 -10.20 3.16 3.87
CA MET A 77 -8.75 3.11 3.71
C MET A 77 -8.35 1.87 2.88
N ARG A 78 -7.61 2.11 1.80
CA ARG A 78 -7.12 1.06 0.90
C ARG A 78 -5.63 0.80 1.14
N VAL A 79 -5.21 -0.45 1.12
CA VAL A 79 -3.84 -0.82 1.48
C VAL A 79 -3.05 -1.16 0.23
N LEU A 80 -1.92 -0.48 0.04
CA LEU A 80 -0.93 -0.75 -1.01
C LEU A 80 0.36 -1.21 -0.34
N PHE A 81 0.80 -2.43 -0.63
CA PHE A 81 2.03 -2.95 -0.04
C PHE A 81 3.28 -2.52 -0.80
N LEU A 82 4.33 -2.18 -0.05
CA LEU A 82 5.68 -1.90 -0.51
C LEU A 82 6.49 -3.20 -0.60
N GLY A 83 6.52 -3.81 -1.76
CA GLY A 83 7.25 -5.04 -2.03
C GLY A 83 6.60 -5.89 -3.11
N MET A 84 7.29 -6.94 -3.51
CA MET A 84 6.77 -7.88 -4.50
C MET A 84 5.59 -8.67 -3.93
N PRO A 85 4.57 -8.97 -4.77
CA PRO A 85 3.47 -9.83 -4.37
C PRO A 85 3.99 -11.21 -3.93
N PRO A 86 3.42 -11.79 -2.87
CA PRO A 86 3.78 -13.14 -2.43
C PRO A 86 3.20 -14.19 -3.38
N ALA A 87 3.55 -15.47 -3.16
CA ALA A 87 2.96 -16.59 -3.89
C ALA A 87 1.41 -16.57 -3.87
N GLU A 88 0.81 -17.09 -4.94
CA GLU A 88 -0.62 -16.94 -5.27
C GLU A 88 -1.58 -17.25 -4.11
N ARG A 89 -1.33 -18.34 -3.37
CA ARG A 89 -2.15 -18.73 -2.22
C ARG A 89 -2.17 -17.67 -1.12
N THR A 90 -1.03 -17.04 -0.86
CA THR A 90 -0.88 -15.98 0.14
C THR A 90 -1.44 -14.67 -0.39
N LEU A 91 -1.22 -14.38 -1.67
CA LEU A 91 -1.77 -13.22 -2.37
C LEU A 91 -3.30 -13.19 -2.25
N ARG A 92 -4.00 -14.29 -2.59
CA ARG A 92 -5.47 -14.36 -2.49
C ARG A 92 -5.98 -14.00 -1.10
N LYS A 93 -5.29 -14.43 -0.04
CA LYS A 93 -5.65 -14.10 1.35
C LYS A 93 -5.47 -12.61 1.65
N PHE A 94 -4.42 -11.97 1.12
CA PHE A 94 -4.22 -10.53 1.29
C PHE A 94 -5.28 -9.71 0.57
N ILE A 95 -5.63 -10.08 -0.66
CA ILE A 95 -6.70 -9.43 -1.43
C ILE A 95 -8.04 -9.54 -0.69
N GLN A 96 -8.41 -10.75 -0.24
CA GLN A 96 -9.61 -10.98 0.58
C GLN A 96 -9.60 -10.20 1.90
N SER A 97 -8.42 -9.86 2.40
CA SER A 97 -8.24 -9.05 3.62
C SER A 97 -8.19 -7.55 3.34
N GLY A 98 -8.53 -7.11 2.12
CA GLY A 98 -8.65 -5.70 1.74
C GLY A 98 -7.35 -5.03 1.33
N VAL A 99 -6.34 -5.79 0.91
CA VAL A 99 -5.17 -5.24 0.20
C VAL A 99 -5.58 -4.95 -1.24
N PHE A 100 -5.27 -3.75 -1.72
CA PHE A 100 -5.59 -3.24 -3.06
C PHE A 100 -4.39 -3.21 -4.00
N GLY A 101 -3.20 -3.60 -3.55
CA GLY A 101 -2.11 -3.76 -4.49
C GLY A 101 -0.75 -3.95 -3.87
N PHE A 102 0.22 -4.02 -4.76
CA PHE A 102 1.65 -4.14 -4.47
C PHE A 102 2.41 -3.19 -5.39
N VAL A 103 3.33 -2.42 -4.84
CA VAL A 103 4.31 -1.65 -5.60
C VAL A 103 5.69 -2.11 -5.15
N GLY A 104 6.58 -2.45 -6.08
CA GLY A 104 7.92 -2.91 -5.73
C GLY A 104 8.77 -1.80 -5.12
N ILE A 105 10.04 -2.10 -4.88
CA ILE A 105 11.01 -1.18 -4.25
C ILE A 105 12.21 -0.87 -5.16
N THR A 106 12.10 -1.18 -6.45
CA THR A 106 13.12 -0.82 -7.43
C THR A 106 12.96 0.63 -7.88
N ALA A 107 13.98 1.18 -8.55
CA ALA A 107 13.90 2.53 -9.12
C ALA A 107 12.69 2.69 -10.08
N ALA A 108 12.37 1.67 -10.87
CA ALA A 108 11.22 1.69 -11.78
C ALA A 108 9.89 1.71 -11.01
N ASP A 109 9.79 0.96 -9.91
CA ASP A 109 8.59 0.95 -9.07
C ASP A 109 8.38 2.29 -8.38
N PHE A 110 9.46 2.95 -7.94
CA PHE A 110 9.39 4.30 -7.38
C PHE A 110 8.86 5.31 -8.39
N VAL A 111 9.28 5.23 -9.67
CA VAL A 111 8.73 6.09 -10.73
C VAL A 111 7.23 5.85 -10.94
N ALA A 112 6.78 4.60 -10.85
CA ALA A 112 5.37 4.23 -11.02
C ALA A 112 4.50 4.45 -9.76
N MET A 113 5.10 4.74 -8.60
CA MET A 113 4.41 4.84 -7.32
C MET A 113 3.27 5.88 -7.28
N PRO A 114 3.42 7.10 -7.85
CA PRO A 114 2.30 8.05 -7.89
C PRO A 114 1.09 7.51 -8.65
N GLU A 115 1.31 6.80 -9.76
CA GLU A 115 0.25 6.17 -10.55
C GLU A 115 -0.42 5.04 -9.77
N ALA A 116 0.38 4.19 -9.10
CA ALA A 116 -0.12 3.11 -8.24
C ALA A 116 -1.04 3.64 -7.13
N ILE A 117 -0.65 4.74 -6.49
CA ILE A 117 -1.44 5.41 -5.44
C ILE A 117 -2.77 5.91 -6.00
N ARG A 118 -2.77 6.55 -7.18
CA ARG A 118 -4.00 7.06 -7.82
C ARG A 118 -4.96 5.92 -8.18
N ALA A 119 -4.46 4.86 -8.80
CA ALA A 119 -5.25 3.68 -9.14
C ALA A 119 -5.86 3.04 -7.87
N VAL A 120 -5.05 2.86 -6.83
CA VAL A 120 -5.57 2.32 -5.56
C VAL A 120 -6.60 3.26 -4.95
N ALA A 121 -6.37 4.58 -4.94
CA ALA A 121 -7.32 5.55 -4.40
C ALA A 121 -8.66 5.55 -5.15
N SER A 122 -8.67 5.31 -6.47
CA SER A 122 -9.91 5.17 -7.26
C SER A 122 -10.63 3.84 -7.01
N GLY A 123 -9.99 2.88 -6.34
CA GLY A 123 -10.54 1.56 -6.03
C GLY A 123 -10.08 0.45 -6.98
N GLU A 124 -9.11 0.74 -7.85
CA GLU A 124 -8.49 -0.27 -8.71
C GLU A 124 -7.45 -1.10 -7.95
N PHE A 125 -7.27 -2.34 -8.39
CA PHE A 125 -6.20 -3.19 -7.88
C PHE A 125 -4.91 -2.94 -8.65
N TYR A 126 -3.80 -2.65 -7.96
CA TYR A 126 -2.51 -2.39 -8.58
C TYR A 126 -1.51 -3.55 -8.43
N PHE A 127 -0.91 -3.97 -9.54
CA PHE A 127 0.22 -4.91 -9.58
C PHE A 127 1.45 -4.20 -10.17
N PRO A 128 2.66 -4.44 -9.63
CA PRO A 128 3.86 -3.88 -10.23
C PRO A 128 4.09 -4.52 -11.61
N SER A 129 4.56 -3.74 -12.58
CA SER A 129 4.75 -4.17 -13.97
C SER A 129 5.63 -5.41 -14.10
N MET A 130 6.61 -5.58 -13.21
CA MET A 130 7.51 -6.75 -13.17
C MET A 130 6.90 -8.00 -12.51
N ALA A 131 5.72 -7.91 -11.90
CA ALA A 131 4.99 -9.07 -11.39
C ALA A 131 4.20 -9.80 -12.50
N ARG A 132 4.17 -9.28 -13.73
CA ARG A 132 3.72 -10.02 -14.92
C ARG A 132 4.79 -11.05 -15.33
N ILE A 133 5.07 -12.02 -14.47
CA ILE A 133 5.82 -13.22 -14.83
C ILE A 133 4.95 -14.40 -14.45
N GLY A 134 4.28 -14.90 -15.48
CA GLY A 134 3.22 -15.91 -15.43
C GLY A 134 2.48 -16.11 -16.75
N ASP A 135 2.79 -15.37 -17.82
CA ASP A 135 2.50 -15.82 -19.19
C ASP A 135 3.54 -16.86 -19.60
N GLY A 136 3.43 -18.04 -18.99
CA GLY A 136 4.01 -19.27 -19.51
C GLY A 136 3.00 -19.91 -20.46
N SER A 137 3.16 -19.63 -21.76
CA SER A 137 2.61 -20.39 -22.89
C SER A 137 1.14 -20.17 -23.25
N ILE A 138 0.94 -19.24 -24.16
CA ILE A 138 0.07 -19.48 -25.32
C ILE A 138 0.63 -20.73 -26.04
N GLY A 139 -0.03 -21.87 -25.86
CA GLY A 139 0.31 -23.14 -26.51
C GLY A 139 -0.97 -23.93 -26.71
N GLY A 140 -1.51 -23.86 -27.92
CA GLY A 140 -2.86 -24.31 -28.24
C GLY A 140 -3.09 -25.81 -28.10
N CYS A 141 -4.37 -26.17 -28.03
CA CYS A 141 -5.02 -27.06 -28.97
C CYS A 141 -6.54 -26.93 -28.80
N ARG A 142 -7.20 -27.28 -29.91
CA ARG A 142 -8.63 -27.15 -30.23
C ARG A 142 -9.59 -27.67 -29.17
#